data_AF-A0A3M6VM81-F1
#
_entry.id   AF-A0A3M6VM81-F1
#
_cell.length_a   1.000
_cell.length_b   1.000
_cell.length_c   1.000
_cell.angle_alpha   90.00
_cell.angle_beta   90.00
_cell.angle_gamma   90.00
#
_symmetry.space_group_name_H-M   'P 1'
#
loop_
_entity.id
_entity.type
_entity.pdbx_description
1 polymer ?
#
loop_
_entity_poly.entity_id
_entity_poly.type
_entity_poly.pdbx_seq_one_letter_code
_entity_poly.pdbx_strand_id
1 'polypeptide(L)'
;MKPRLGFAQEVVRCVEGLNYDCPVALQPHQLLLQDFGDIEIVEKLIVWLINEEREAHHLEKSRRERAFLKGMGLSDEMKHVAPFKKGVEVLLEAYVPKRRWQYLATEGEQEESEDALIQRCLLEYGERITVIVNEEKEPTMEIQEDKETNQMDFMAQIASQVAAIASGRTSIPQGVSIRGLRGLKKNDPQAVDFDRQFQKAKKQAMKMQQDQLNQRREREEELMQRVISAPEEKKDHTEGRVGLNIQSPLHLVRAQLKDHELHVQQLIKDKTELNGKMKECHARATALDEALSAVKLEMEEVEAQTPKDAATQEHLVKLQQLMKKNEELKHEKNEFRAKCRLELETLQEQVEKLKLQVAEDASNQDEEAQRLNEIEHMHAQVAQKHKEMKLEAAKQTRAVHLKMKQIDEIPTRIELVQYEKRFVELYDEVALTLDETRKYYCVYNTIKTTHEFLEKEISLINSISENFDVAMSSKAATQAFFMQIENIIHSVQGTVAKQKIARDDHQCRVETLESKYQLLLEQERTYVNAIRQFQKECEMNEKLLARLEE
;
A
#
# COMPACT_ATOMS: atom_id res chain seq x y z
N MET A 1 24.94 27.40 2.47
CA MET A 1 26.29 28.00 2.32
C MET A 1 27.01 28.17 3.66
N LYS A 2 26.51 28.96 4.63
CA LYS A 2 27.16 29.17 5.95
C LYS A 2 27.64 27.91 6.71
N PRO A 3 26.88 26.80 6.80
CA PRO A 3 27.36 25.61 7.52
C PRO A 3 28.51 24.88 6.81
N ARG A 4 28.58 24.94 5.48
CA ARG A 4 29.66 24.31 4.70
C ARG A 4 30.97 25.09 4.82
N LEU A 5 30.90 26.42 4.85
CA LEU A 5 32.07 27.27 5.06
C LEU A 5 32.64 27.10 6.47
N GLY A 6 31.80 26.95 7.50
CA GLY A 6 32.24 26.67 8.87
C GLY A 6 33.01 25.36 8.97
N PHE A 7 32.51 24.29 8.34
CA PHE A 7 33.21 23.01 8.27
C PHE A 7 34.54 23.12 7.53
N ALA A 8 34.58 23.81 6.38
CA ALA A 8 35.82 24.00 5.63
C ALA A 8 36.88 24.81 6.42
N GLN A 9 36.47 25.81 7.19
CA GLN A 9 37.36 26.57 8.08
C GLN A 9 37.91 25.71 9.23
N GLU A 10 37.08 24.82 9.77
CA GLU A 10 37.50 23.88 10.82
C GLU A 10 38.50 22.85 10.29
N VAL A 11 38.29 22.33 9.07
CA VAL A 11 39.22 21.43 8.40
C VAL A 11 40.57 22.12 8.15
N VAL A 12 40.59 23.36 7.66
CA VAL A 12 41.85 24.12 7.48
C VAL A 12 42.57 24.30 8.81
N ARG A 13 41.86 24.68 9.89
CA ARG A 13 42.45 24.78 11.24
C ARG A 13 43.02 23.46 11.74
N CYS A 14 42.37 22.34 11.44
CA CYS A 14 42.86 21.02 11.83
C CYS A 14 44.14 20.64 11.06
N VAL A 15 44.21 20.97 9.78
CA VAL A 15 45.40 20.70 8.94
C VAL A 15 46.57 21.60 9.36
N GLU A 16 46.34 22.89 9.63
CA GLU A 16 47.35 23.81 10.15
C GLU A 16 47.82 23.45 11.57
N GLY A 17 46.99 22.73 12.34
CA GLY A 17 47.30 22.25 13.68
C GLY A 17 48.04 20.91 13.74
N LEU A 18 48.38 20.30 12.61
CA LEU A 18 49.18 19.08 12.57
C LEU A 18 50.64 19.38 12.92
N ASN A 19 51.34 18.41 13.52
CA ASN A 19 52.76 18.53 13.86
C ASN A 19 53.71 18.47 12.64
N TYR A 20 53.16 18.52 11.42
CA TYR A 20 53.88 18.39 10.15
C TYR A 20 53.53 19.56 9.24
N ASP A 21 54.52 20.08 8.53
CA ASP A 21 54.32 21.20 7.60
C ASP A 21 53.59 20.72 6.34
N CYS A 22 52.38 21.26 6.11
CA CYS A 22 51.60 20.96 4.91
C CYS A 22 52.25 21.66 3.69
N PRO A 23 52.55 20.94 2.60
CA PRO A 23 53.15 21.52 1.39
C PRO A 23 52.16 22.33 0.53
N VAL A 24 50.88 22.37 0.91
CA VAL A 24 49.80 23.02 0.15
C VAL A 24 49.16 24.12 1.00
N ALA A 25 49.17 25.36 0.51
CA ALA A 25 48.46 26.48 1.14
C ALA A 25 46.95 26.37 0.85
N LEU A 26 46.16 25.99 1.85
CA LEU A 26 44.73 25.75 1.71
C LEU A 26 43.91 26.97 2.13
N GLN A 27 43.01 27.42 1.25
CA GLN A 27 41.97 28.37 1.63
C GLN A 27 40.62 27.65 1.81
N PRO A 28 39.77 28.08 2.77
CA PRO A 28 38.51 27.41 3.07
C PRO A 28 37.55 27.28 1.88
N HIS A 29 37.63 28.17 0.88
CA HIS A 29 36.78 28.08 -0.31
C HIS A 29 37.22 26.94 -1.25
N GLN A 30 38.50 26.54 -1.24
CA GLN A 30 39.03 25.50 -2.12
C GLN A 30 38.52 24.11 -1.72
N LEU A 31 38.30 23.89 -0.42
CA LEU A 31 37.64 22.68 0.09
C LEU A 31 36.15 22.58 -0.28
N LEU A 32 35.55 23.68 -0.76
CA LEU A 32 34.16 23.71 -1.23
C LEU A 32 34.04 23.41 -2.72
N LEU A 33 35.16 23.23 -3.43
CA LEU A 33 35.23 22.89 -4.87
C LEU A 33 34.35 23.83 -5.71
N GLN A 34 34.44 25.13 -5.45
CA GLN A 34 33.65 26.13 -6.18
C GLN A 34 34.27 26.43 -7.55
N ASP A 35 35.59 26.28 -7.69
CA ASP A 35 36.32 26.44 -8.94
C ASP A 35 37.03 25.13 -9.36
N PHE A 36 37.12 24.86 -10.66
CA PHE A 36 37.73 23.63 -11.19
C PHE A 36 39.22 23.47 -10.84
N GLY A 37 39.94 24.58 -10.60
CA GLY A 37 41.35 24.57 -10.17
C GLY A 37 41.55 24.09 -8.72
N ASP A 38 40.49 24.04 -7.92
CA ASP A 38 40.57 23.64 -6.51
C ASP A 38 40.67 22.11 -6.35
N ILE A 39 40.24 21.35 -7.36
CA ILE A 39 40.25 19.87 -7.35
C ILE A 39 41.70 19.36 -7.25
N GLU A 40 42.63 19.92 -8.01
CA GLU A 40 44.04 19.49 -7.97
C GLU A 40 44.71 19.79 -6.62
N ILE A 41 44.30 20.88 -5.98
CA ILE A 41 44.82 21.31 -4.66
C ILE A 41 44.31 20.36 -3.58
N VAL A 42 43.02 20.01 -3.62
CA VAL A 42 42.41 19.04 -2.72
C VAL A 42 42.95 17.63 -2.96
N GLU A 43 43.19 17.24 -4.21
CA GLU A 43 43.80 15.95 -4.55
C GLU A 43 45.23 15.86 -3.99
N LYS A 44 46.06 16.88 -4.17
CA LYS A 44 47.42 16.94 -3.60
C LYS A 44 47.40 16.87 -2.08
N LEU A 45 46.45 17.55 -1.42
CA LEU A 45 46.25 17.46 0.02
C LEU A 45 45.91 16.03 0.46
N ILE A 46 44.97 15.37 -0.22
CA ILE A 46 44.54 14.00 0.11
C ILE A 46 45.69 13.02 -0.09
N VAL A 47 46.42 13.12 -1.21
CA VAL A 47 47.58 12.27 -1.49
C VAL A 47 48.68 12.49 -0.45
N TRP A 48 48.93 13.74 -0.05
CA TRP A 48 49.88 14.05 1.02
C TRP A 48 49.45 13.46 2.37
N LEU A 49 48.19 13.65 2.78
CA LEU A 49 47.65 13.06 4.00
C LEU A 49 47.80 11.53 3.98
N ILE A 50 47.46 10.88 2.87
CA ILE A 50 47.60 9.42 2.71
C ILE A 50 49.07 8.97 2.85
N ASN A 51 50.01 9.75 2.33
CA ASN A 51 51.44 9.42 2.37
C ASN A 51 52.06 9.62 3.76
N GLU A 52 51.66 10.68 4.47
CA GLU A 52 52.18 11.02 5.80
C GLU A 52 51.49 10.19 6.92
N GLU A 53 50.26 9.71 6.69
CA GLU A 53 49.44 8.92 7.64
C GLU A 53 49.89 7.45 7.87
N ARG A 54 51.17 7.10 7.74
CA ARG A 54 51.61 5.77 8.17
C ARG A 54 51.46 5.54 9.68
N GLU A 55 51.36 6.60 10.49
CA GLU A 55 51.30 6.51 11.96
C GLU A 55 49.91 6.79 12.58
N ALA A 56 48.82 6.72 11.80
CA ALA A 56 47.46 6.85 12.35
C ALA A 56 46.94 5.51 12.91
N HIS A 57 47.37 5.14 14.13
CA HIS A 57 47.00 3.86 14.79
C HIS A 57 45.48 3.62 14.89
N HIS A 58 44.67 4.67 15.01
CA HIS A 58 43.21 4.55 15.10
C HIS A 58 42.55 4.06 13.80
N LEU A 59 43.22 4.17 12.65
CA LEU A 59 42.74 3.70 11.35
C LEU A 59 43.26 2.30 10.99
N GLU A 60 44.13 1.69 11.80
CA GLU A 60 44.68 0.35 11.54
C GLU A 60 43.58 -0.71 11.43
N LYS A 61 42.51 -0.61 12.23
CA LYS A 61 41.39 -1.53 12.18
C LYS A 61 40.70 -1.51 10.81
N SER A 62 40.37 -0.31 10.32
CA SER A 62 39.76 -0.14 8.99
C SER A 62 40.71 -0.48 7.85
N ARG A 63 42.03 -0.35 8.05
CA ARG A 63 43.05 -0.80 7.09
C ARG A 63 43.15 -2.32 7.04
N ARG A 64 43.12 -3.00 8.20
CA ARG A 64 43.09 -4.48 8.28
C ARG A 64 41.82 -5.04 7.65
N GLU A 65 40.66 -4.41 7.89
CA GLU A 65 39.40 -4.77 7.24
C GLU A 65 39.47 -4.61 5.71
N ARG A 66 40.02 -3.50 5.21
CA ARG A 66 40.21 -3.30 3.75
C ARG A 66 41.21 -4.29 3.15
N ALA A 67 42.32 -4.57 3.83
CA ALA A 67 43.30 -5.57 3.37
C ALA A 67 42.70 -6.98 3.37
N PHE A 68 41.87 -7.31 4.37
CA PHE A 68 41.12 -8.56 4.45
C PHE A 68 40.11 -8.68 3.31
N LEU A 69 39.32 -7.63 3.03
CA LEU A 69 38.37 -7.60 1.91
C LEU A 69 39.06 -7.71 0.54
N LYS A 70 40.26 -7.11 0.40
CA LYS A 70 41.10 -7.23 -0.80
C LYS A 70 41.67 -8.64 -0.96
N GLY A 71 42.08 -9.29 0.12
CA GLY A 71 42.54 -10.68 0.13
C GLY A 71 41.43 -11.71 -0.13
N MET A 72 40.18 -11.38 0.20
CA MET A 72 39.01 -12.21 -0.13
C MET A 72 38.47 -12.00 -1.56
N GLY A 73 39.13 -11.18 -2.39
CA GLY A 73 38.70 -10.94 -3.78
C GLY A 73 37.37 -10.19 -3.92
N LEU A 74 36.90 -9.50 -2.89
CA LEU A 74 35.62 -8.80 -2.88
C LEU A 74 35.72 -7.31 -3.26
N SER A 75 36.85 -6.85 -3.79
CA SER A 75 37.07 -5.41 -4.02
C SER A 75 37.10 -4.96 -5.48
N ASP A 76 37.08 -5.86 -6.47
CA ASP A 76 37.06 -5.48 -7.90
C ASP A 76 35.71 -5.70 -8.58
N GLU A 77 34.68 -6.03 -7.81
CA GLU A 77 33.32 -6.06 -8.31
C GLU A 77 32.46 -5.07 -7.53
N MET A 78 32.49 -3.80 -7.95
CA MET A 78 31.28 -2.98 -7.98
C MET A 78 30.27 -3.63 -8.96
N LYS A 79 29.88 -4.88 -8.72
CA LYS A 79 28.68 -5.45 -9.31
C LYS A 79 27.52 -4.83 -8.56
N HIS A 80 26.83 -3.96 -9.27
CA HIS A 80 25.42 -3.63 -9.14
C HIS A 80 24.75 -4.09 -7.84
N VAL A 81 24.35 -3.09 -7.06
CA VAL A 81 23.39 -3.19 -5.96
C VAL A 81 22.21 -4.08 -6.37
N ALA A 82 22.16 -5.29 -5.81
CA ALA A 82 21.08 -6.28 -5.88
C ALA A 82 20.63 -6.74 -7.29
N PRO A 83 20.18 -8.01 -7.46
CA PRO A 83 19.57 -8.42 -8.71
C PRO A 83 18.30 -7.60 -8.90
N PHE A 84 18.29 -6.71 -9.88
CA PHE A 84 17.08 -6.06 -10.34
C PHE A 84 16.03 -7.15 -10.57
N LYS A 85 14.81 -6.99 -10.03
CA LYS A 85 13.70 -7.90 -10.36
C LYS A 85 13.66 -8.01 -11.89
N LYS A 86 13.41 -9.20 -12.46
CA LYS A 86 13.37 -9.40 -13.93
C LYS A 86 12.61 -8.30 -14.70
N GLY A 87 11.56 -7.73 -14.09
CA GLY A 87 10.83 -6.61 -14.67
C GLY A 87 11.64 -5.31 -14.85
N VAL A 88 12.61 -5.02 -13.98
CA VAL A 88 13.49 -3.85 -14.10
C VAL A 88 14.62 -4.09 -15.10
N GLU A 89 15.13 -5.32 -15.21
CA GLU A 89 16.05 -5.69 -16.30
C GLU A 89 15.38 -5.53 -17.67
N VAL A 90 14.13 -6.01 -17.81
CA VAL A 90 13.34 -5.84 -19.04
C VAL A 90 13.09 -4.36 -19.35
N LEU A 91 12.83 -3.53 -18.35
CA LEU A 91 12.68 -2.09 -18.55
C LEU A 91 14.01 -1.44 -18.97
N LEU A 92 15.12 -1.77 -18.31
CA LEU A 92 16.43 -1.25 -18.70
C LEU A 92 16.77 -1.66 -20.14
N GLU A 93 16.60 -2.93 -20.50
CA GLU A 93 16.84 -3.40 -21.88
C GLU A 93 15.89 -2.80 -22.92
N ALA A 94 14.64 -2.50 -22.55
CA ALA A 94 13.66 -1.87 -23.43
C ALA A 94 14.00 -0.40 -23.72
N TYR A 95 14.59 0.31 -22.74
CA TYR A 95 14.89 1.74 -22.83
C TYR A 95 16.39 2.05 -23.01
N VAL A 96 17.26 1.04 -23.13
CA VAL A 96 18.68 1.24 -23.51
C VAL A 96 18.74 1.86 -24.92
N PRO A 97 19.48 2.97 -25.10
CA PRO A 97 19.68 3.57 -26.41
C PRO A 97 20.32 2.55 -27.38
N LYS A 98 19.60 2.17 -28.43
CA LYS A 98 20.10 1.25 -29.45
C LYS A 98 20.67 2.05 -30.62
N ARG A 99 21.99 2.02 -30.78
CA ARG A 99 22.69 2.57 -31.96
C ARG A 99 22.25 1.77 -33.19
N ARG A 100 21.55 2.41 -34.12
CA ARG A 100 21.00 1.77 -35.34
C ARG A 100 21.92 1.92 -36.53
N TRP A 101 22.69 3.01 -36.57
CA TRP A 101 23.59 3.33 -37.66
C TRP A 101 24.97 3.59 -37.09
N GLN A 102 26.02 3.20 -37.82
CA GLN A 102 27.40 3.44 -37.46
C GLN A 102 28.03 4.26 -38.58
N TYR A 103 28.58 5.42 -38.23
CA TYR A 103 29.35 6.21 -39.16
C TYR A 103 30.63 5.46 -39.57
N LEU A 104 30.87 5.34 -40.88
CA LEU A 104 32.14 4.88 -41.43
C LEU A 104 32.86 6.10 -41.98
N ALA A 105 33.93 6.51 -41.30
CA ALA A 105 34.78 7.59 -41.78
C ALA A 105 35.56 7.14 -43.02
N THR A 106 35.45 7.89 -44.10
CA THR A 106 36.37 7.81 -45.24
C THR A 106 37.66 8.54 -44.87
N GLU A 107 38.82 7.90 -45.05
CA GLU A 107 40.13 8.48 -44.70
C GLU A 107 40.34 9.80 -45.47
N GLY A 108 40.40 10.93 -44.75
CA GLY A 108 40.74 12.25 -45.30
C GLY A 108 39.78 13.40 -45.00
N GLU A 109 38.68 13.20 -44.28
CA GLU A 109 37.80 14.32 -43.89
C GLU A 109 38.35 15.10 -42.68
N GLN A 110 38.39 16.43 -42.82
CA GLN A 110 38.82 17.36 -41.75
C GLN A 110 37.83 17.37 -40.58
N GLU A 111 38.34 17.72 -39.40
CA GLU A 111 37.58 17.88 -38.15
C GLU A 111 36.31 18.70 -38.38
N GLU A 112 35.16 18.05 -38.19
CA GLU A 112 33.88 18.72 -38.27
C GLU A 112 33.61 19.58 -37.03
N SER A 113 32.86 20.67 -37.23
CA SER A 113 32.30 21.50 -36.16
C SER A 113 31.56 20.65 -35.12
N GLU A 114 31.62 21.02 -33.83
CA GLU A 114 30.98 20.29 -32.72
C GLU A 114 29.49 20.01 -32.98
N ASP A 115 28.77 20.93 -33.63
CA ASP A 115 27.37 20.76 -34.00
C ASP A 115 27.15 19.60 -34.98
N ALA A 116 28.08 19.39 -35.91
CA ALA A 116 28.03 18.30 -36.87
C ALA A 116 28.41 16.95 -36.22
N LEU A 117 29.32 16.94 -35.25
CA LEU A 117 29.61 15.76 -34.43
C LEU A 117 28.40 15.35 -33.57
N ILE A 118 27.71 16.32 -32.97
CA ILE A 118 26.47 16.08 -32.20
C ILE A 118 25.39 15.54 -33.14
N GLN A 119 25.20 16.15 -34.31
CA GLN A 119 24.22 15.70 -35.29
C GLN A 119 24.52 14.30 -35.82
N ARG A 120 25.79 13.97 -36.08
CA ARG A 120 26.26 12.62 -36.42
C ARG A 120 25.89 11.62 -35.33
N CYS A 121 26.23 11.92 -34.07
CA CYS A 121 25.92 11.06 -32.94
C CYS A 121 24.41 10.80 -32.81
N LEU A 122 23.58 11.83 -32.94
CA LEU A 122 22.11 11.68 -32.87
C LEU A 122 21.54 10.84 -34.02
N LEU A 123 22.09 11.02 -35.23
CA LEU A 123 21.71 10.20 -36.40
C LEU A 123 22.03 8.72 -36.19
N GLU A 124 23.12 8.39 -35.51
CA GLU A 124 23.49 7.01 -35.19
C GLU A 124 22.48 6.30 -34.28
N TYR A 125 21.80 7.04 -33.40
CA TYR A 125 20.70 6.51 -32.56
C TYR A 125 19.32 6.61 -33.24
N GLY A 126 19.25 7.11 -34.47
CA GLY A 126 18.04 7.19 -35.27
C GLY A 126 17.11 8.37 -34.92
N GLU A 127 17.61 9.34 -34.15
CA GLU A 127 16.92 10.60 -33.91
C GLU A 127 17.28 11.59 -35.02
N ARG A 128 16.28 11.97 -35.82
CA ARG A 128 16.42 13.07 -36.77
C ARG A 128 16.02 14.36 -36.05
N ILE A 129 16.93 15.31 -35.95
CA ILE A 129 16.54 16.71 -35.81
C ILE A 129 15.72 17.02 -37.06
N THR A 130 14.44 17.36 -36.90
CA THR A 130 13.67 18.02 -37.97
C THR A 130 14.29 19.40 -38.16
N VAL A 131 15.40 19.45 -38.89
CA VAL A 131 15.87 20.68 -39.52
C VAL A 131 14.76 21.06 -40.48
N ILE A 132 14.11 22.17 -40.20
CA ILE A 132 13.26 22.87 -41.17
C ILE A 132 14.21 23.24 -42.30
N VAL A 133 14.26 22.38 -43.32
CA VAL A 133 14.83 22.72 -44.61
C VAL A 133 13.92 23.82 -45.15
N ASN A 134 14.40 25.06 -45.09
CA ASN A 134 13.87 26.11 -45.95
C ASN A 134 14.11 25.63 -47.39
N GLU A 135 13.06 25.16 -48.04
CA GLU A 135 13.03 24.99 -49.50
C GLU A 135 13.11 26.39 -50.13
N GLU A 136 14.30 26.96 -50.22
CA GLU A 136 14.59 28.02 -51.18
C GLU A 136 15.22 27.36 -52.40
N LYS A 137 14.46 27.39 -53.49
CA LYS A 137 14.86 26.99 -54.84
C LYS A 137 16.23 27.61 -55.16
N GLU A 138 17.21 26.76 -55.45
CA GLU A 138 18.41 27.18 -56.17
C GLU A 138 18.02 27.73 -57.55
N PRO A 139 18.43 28.96 -57.93
CA PRO A 139 18.56 29.29 -59.32
C PRO A 139 19.91 28.78 -59.80
N THR A 140 19.87 27.84 -60.75
CA THR A 140 20.97 27.54 -61.67
C THR A 140 21.59 28.84 -62.19
N MET A 141 22.87 29.06 -61.90
CA MET A 141 23.71 29.95 -62.71
C MET A 141 25.02 29.23 -63.04
N GLU A 142 25.21 29.08 -64.35
CA GLU A 142 26.33 28.48 -65.02
C GLU A 142 27.63 29.25 -64.72
N ILE A 143 28.72 28.50 -64.69
CA ILE A 143 30.08 29.00 -64.56
C ILE A 143 30.43 29.84 -65.80
N GLN A 144 30.72 31.13 -65.60
CA GLN A 144 31.59 31.89 -66.49
C GLN A 144 32.65 32.61 -65.67
N GLU A 145 33.89 32.29 -65.98
CA GLU A 145 35.09 32.99 -65.54
C GLU A 145 35.07 34.42 -66.08
N ASP A 146 35.25 35.43 -65.23
CA ASP A 146 35.84 36.70 -65.63
C ASP A 146 36.50 37.42 -64.44
N LYS A 147 37.55 38.15 -64.80
CA LYS A 147 38.71 38.54 -63.98
C LYS A 147 38.49 39.78 -63.10
N GLU A 148 39.26 39.83 -62.01
CA GLU A 148 39.93 41.00 -61.42
C GLU A 148 39.32 42.41 -61.65
N THR A 149 38.27 42.81 -60.92
CA THR A 149 37.98 44.25 -60.68
C THR A 149 37.24 44.60 -59.37
N ASN A 150 36.81 43.65 -58.53
CA ASN A 150 35.81 43.95 -57.48
C ASN A 150 36.34 44.37 -56.08
N GLN A 151 37.64 44.58 -55.89
CA GLN A 151 38.15 45.11 -54.60
C GLN A 151 37.94 46.62 -54.42
N MET A 152 37.89 47.41 -55.50
CA MET A 152 37.68 48.86 -55.43
C MET A 152 36.22 49.24 -55.14
N ASP A 153 35.25 48.46 -55.64
CA ASP A 153 33.82 48.73 -55.46
C ASP A 153 33.32 48.42 -54.03
N PHE A 154 33.93 47.46 -53.34
CA PHE A 154 33.60 47.15 -51.94
C PHE A 154 34.05 48.27 -50.98
N MET A 155 35.24 48.85 -51.23
CA MET A 155 35.74 50.00 -50.47
C MET A 155 34.93 51.27 -50.74
N ALA A 156 34.45 51.47 -51.97
CA ALA A 156 33.55 52.57 -52.33
C ALA A 156 32.16 52.43 -51.68
N GLN A 157 31.62 51.21 -51.60
CA GLN A 157 30.35 50.94 -50.91
C GLN A 157 30.43 51.18 -49.41
N ILE A 158 31.51 50.74 -48.74
CA ILE A 158 31.70 50.96 -47.31
C ILE A 158 31.92 52.45 -47.02
N ALA A 159 32.69 53.16 -47.84
CA ALA A 159 32.86 54.61 -47.71
C ALA A 159 31.54 55.38 -47.88
N SER A 160 30.65 54.92 -48.77
CA SER A 160 29.33 55.54 -48.99
C SER A 160 28.34 55.27 -47.84
N GLN A 161 28.37 54.09 -47.23
CA GLN A 161 27.54 53.74 -46.07
C GLN A 161 28.00 54.48 -44.80
N VAL A 162 29.31 54.65 -44.62
CA VAL A 162 29.87 55.39 -43.47
C VAL A 162 29.61 56.90 -43.60
N ALA A 163 29.66 57.47 -44.81
CA ALA A 163 29.33 58.87 -45.06
C ALA A 163 27.83 59.20 -44.85
N ALA A 164 26.93 58.26 -45.14
CA ALA A 164 25.49 58.40 -44.90
C ALA A 164 25.14 58.37 -43.39
N ILE A 165 25.95 57.67 -42.57
CA ILE A 165 25.79 57.63 -41.11
C ILE A 165 26.43 58.87 -40.45
N ALA A 166 27.50 59.42 -41.04
CA ALA A 166 28.19 60.62 -40.55
C ALA A 166 27.44 61.95 -40.85
N SER A 167 26.60 61.99 -41.89
CA SER A 167 25.80 63.17 -42.26
C SER A 167 24.40 63.09 -41.65
N GLY A 168 24.31 63.37 -40.33
CA GLY A 168 23.09 63.28 -39.51
C GLY A 168 21.79 63.83 -40.13
N ARG A 169 21.10 62.99 -40.91
CA ARG A 169 19.73 63.20 -41.37
C ARG A 169 18.88 61.97 -41.07
N THR A 170 18.55 61.81 -39.81
CA THR A 170 17.28 61.21 -39.41
C THR A 170 16.55 62.20 -38.52
N SER A 171 15.52 62.80 -39.09
CA SER A 171 14.56 63.67 -38.42
C SER A 171 13.95 62.97 -37.22
N ILE A 172 14.15 63.56 -36.05
CA ILE A 172 13.37 63.33 -34.84
C ILE A 172 11.90 63.70 -35.13
N PRO A 173 10.93 62.92 -34.64
CA PRO A 173 9.82 63.53 -33.92
C PRO A 173 9.85 63.11 -32.45
N GLN A 174 9.75 64.13 -31.61
CA GLN A 174 9.72 64.07 -30.16
C GLN A 174 8.48 63.33 -29.65
N GLY A 175 8.70 62.54 -28.59
CA GLY A 175 7.91 62.60 -27.36
C GLY A 175 6.49 62.03 -27.40
N VAL A 176 6.36 60.73 -27.11
CA VAL A 176 5.22 60.23 -26.32
C VAL A 176 5.71 59.26 -25.24
N SER A 177 5.25 59.59 -24.03
CA SER A 177 5.31 58.92 -22.74
C SER A 177 5.29 57.37 -22.72
N ILE A 178 6.26 56.84 -21.97
CA ILE A 178 6.23 55.70 -21.04
C ILE A 178 4.90 54.91 -20.96
N ARG A 179 4.84 53.76 -21.64
CA ARG A 179 4.28 52.49 -21.13
C ARG A 179 4.56 51.36 -22.13
N GLY A 180 5.29 50.33 -21.68
CA GLY A 180 5.23 48.99 -22.26
C GLY A 180 6.29 48.62 -23.31
N LEU A 181 7.57 48.49 -22.90
CA LEU A 181 8.54 47.68 -23.63
C LEU A 181 8.54 46.25 -23.08
N ARG A 182 7.46 45.53 -23.39
CA ARG A 182 7.46 44.08 -23.56
C ARG A 182 7.10 43.87 -25.04
N GLY A 183 8.07 43.53 -25.88
CA GLY A 183 7.79 43.21 -27.29
C GLY A 183 8.82 43.72 -28.28
N LEU A 184 10.03 43.19 -28.22
CA LEU A 184 10.92 43.04 -29.39
C LEU A 184 11.58 41.66 -29.30
N LYS A 185 10.73 40.62 -29.25
CA LYS A 185 11.07 39.32 -29.82
C LYS A 185 10.35 39.30 -31.16
N LYS A 186 11.04 38.93 -32.23
CA LYS A 186 10.37 38.46 -33.46
C LYS A 186 9.26 37.51 -33.01
N ASN A 187 8.01 37.82 -33.36
CA ASN A 187 6.86 37.00 -32.99
C ASN A 187 7.03 35.65 -33.68
N ASP A 188 7.55 34.68 -32.94
CA ASP A 188 7.53 33.28 -33.33
C ASP A 188 6.08 32.81 -33.14
N PRO A 189 5.30 32.57 -34.22
CA PRO A 189 3.87 32.25 -34.12
C PRO A 189 3.62 31.03 -33.22
N GLN A 190 4.57 30.11 -33.23
CA GLN A 190 4.55 28.86 -32.47
C GLN A 190 4.73 29.06 -30.96
N ALA A 191 5.48 30.09 -30.53
CA ALA A 191 5.63 30.42 -29.11
C ALA A 191 4.35 31.04 -28.53
N VAL A 192 3.65 31.85 -29.32
CA VAL A 192 2.35 32.44 -28.94
C VAL A 192 1.26 31.37 -28.87
N ASP A 193 1.27 30.42 -29.81
CA ASP A 193 0.35 29.29 -29.79
C ASP A 193 0.63 28.33 -28.63
N PHE A 194 1.90 28.08 -28.30
CA PHE A 194 2.28 27.30 -27.12
C PHE A 194 1.82 27.98 -25.82
N ASP A 195 2.07 29.27 -25.63
CA ASP A 195 1.62 30.01 -24.45
C ASP A 195 0.09 30.04 -24.34
N ARG A 196 -0.62 30.15 -25.47
CA ARG A 196 -2.08 30.09 -25.51
C ARG A 196 -2.59 28.69 -25.13
N GLN A 197 -1.97 27.63 -25.62
CA GLN A 197 -2.32 26.25 -25.27
C GLN A 197 -2.00 25.95 -23.80
N PHE A 198 -0.86 26.42 -23.31
CA PHE A 198 -0.46 26.28 -21.90
C PHE A 198 -1.43 27.01 -20.97
N GLN A 199 -1.82 28.25 -21.28
CA GLN A 199 -2.83 28.97 -20.51
C GLN A 199 -4.21 28.31 -20.57
N LYS A 200 -4.58 27.72 -21.71
CA LYS A 200 -5.83 26.96 -21.85
C LYS A 200 -5.81 25.68 -21.02
N ALA A 201 -4.71 24.93 -21.04
CA ALA A 201 -4.51 23.73 -20.23
C ALA A 201 -4.54 24.07 -18.74
N LYS A 202 -3.88 25.16 -18.31
CA LYS A 202 -3.90 25.65 -16.93
C LYS A 202 -5.32 26.00 -16.47
N LYS A 203 -6.11 26.69 -17.31
CA LYS A 203 -7.52 27.01 -17.02
C LYS A 203 -8.40 25.76 -16.96
N GLN A 204 -8.17 24.79 -17.84
CA GLN A 204 -8.89 23.51 -17.82
C GLN A 204 -8.56 22.70 -16.57
N ALA A 205 -7.28 22.63 -16.16
CA ALA A 205 -6.86 21.95 -14.95
C ALA A 205 -7.49 22.58 -13.70
N MET A 206 -7.47 23.92 -13.59
CA MET A 206 -8.14 24.64 -12.50
C MET A 206 -9.65 24.39 -12.46
N LYS A 207 -10.30 24.36 -13.64
CA LYS A 207 -11.74 24.05 -13.74
C LYS A 207 -12.04 22.61 -13.31
N MET A 208 -11.25 21.63 -13.77
CA MET A 208 -11.40 20.24 -13.36
C MET A 208 -11.18 20.05 -11.85
N GLN A 209 -10.21 20.76 -11.27
CA GLN A 209 -9.99 20.75 -9.83
C GLN A 209 -11.19 21.32 -9.06
N GLN A 210 -11.78 22.41 -9.54
CA GLN A 210 -12.98 22.99 -8.95
C GLN A 210 -14.20 22.07 -9.08
N ASP A 211 -14.36 21.42 -10.23
CA ASP A 211 -15.44 20.45 -10.49
C ASP A 211 -15.31 19.22 -9.57
N GLN A 212 -14.08 18.74 -9.33
CA GLN A 212 -13.84 17.65 -8.36
C GLN A 212 -14.18 18.06 -6.92
N LEU A 213 -13.89 19.30 -6.52
CA LEU A 213 -14.29 19.83 -5.21
C LEU A 213 -15.81 19.95 -5.10
N ASN A 214 -16.49 20.37 -6.17
CA ASN A 214 -17.96 20.42 -6.20
C ASN A 214 -18.57 19.03 -6.09
N GLN A 215 -18.07 18.04 -6.85
CA GLN A 215 -18.54 16.65 -6.75
C GLN A 215 -18.30 16.04 -5.36
N ARG A 216 -17.22 16.43 -4.66
CA ARG A 216 -17.00 16.03 -3.27
C ARG A 216 -18.06 16.61 -2.33
N ARG A 217 -18.36 17.91 -2.47
CA ARG A 217 -19.43 18.56 -1.69
C ARG A 217 -20.79 17.96 -1.96
N GLU A 218 -21.14 17.69 -3.22
CA GLU A 218 -22.40 17.03 -3.59
C GLU A 218 -22.49 15.63 -2.96
N ARG A 219 -21.42 14.84 -2.98
CA ARG A 219 -21.38 13.53 -2.31
C ARG A 219 -21.51 13.65 -0.80
N GLU A 220 -20.89 14.64 -0.18
CA GLU A 220 -21.02 14.93 1.24
C GLU A 220 -22.47 15.33 1.58
N GLU A 221 -23.11 16.16 0.76
CA GLU A 221 -24.52 16.56 0.90
C GLU A 221 -25.48 15.36 0.71
N GLU A 222 -25.23 14.48 -0.26
CA GLU A 222 -25.98 13.24 -0.46
C GLU A 222 -25.84 12.28 0.74
N LEU A 223 -24.64 12.17 1.31
CA LEU A 223 -24.40 11.37 2.52
C LEU A 223 -25.11 11.98 3.72
N MET A 224 -25.09 13.31 3.88
CA MET A 224 -25.83 14.01 4.92
C MET A 224 -27.34 13.83 4.77
N GLN A 225 -27.88 13.91 3.54
CA GLN A 225 -29.30 13.63 3.28
C GLN A 225 -29.69 12.19 3.59
N ARG A 226 -28.81 11.21 3.33
CA ARG A 226 -29.04 9.80 3.71
C ARG A 226 -29.01 9.57 5.22
N VAL A 227 -28.16 10.30 5.95
CA VAL A 227 -28.12 10.24 7.43
C VAL A 227 -29.37 10.88 8.04
N ILE A 228 -29.91 11.95 7.43
CA ILE A 228 -31.14 12.61 7.88
C ILE A 228 -32.40 11.79 7.51
N SER A 229 -32.34 10.93 6.48
CA SER A 229 -33.48 10.13 6.00
C SER A 229 -33.59 8.73 6.65
N ALA A 230 -32.83 8.44 7.69
CA ALA A 230 -32.99 7.20 8.46
C ALA A 230 -34.34 7.20 9.19
N PRO A 231 -35.26 6.25 8.90
CA PRO A 231 -36.51 6.14 9.64
C PRO A 231 -36.22 5.70 11.08
N GLU A 232 -36.70 6.46 12.06
CA GLU A 232 -36.77 6.02 13.45
C GLU A 232 -37.56 4.70 13.52
N GLU A 233 -36.87 3.61 13.89
CA GLU A 233 -37.49 2.33 14.22
C GLU A 233 -38.44 2.54 15.42
N LYS A 234 -39.74 2.59 15.12
CA LYS A 234 -40.77 2.44 16.13
C LYS A 234 -40.66 1.03 16.70
N LYS A 235 -40.25 0.95 17.97
CA LYS A 235 -40.34 -0.24 18.79
C LYS A 235 -41.81 -0.56 19.02
N ASP A 236 -42.32 -1.58 18.34
CA ASP A 236 -43.59 -2.20 18.69
C ASP A 236 -43.44 -2.94 20.02
N HIS A 237 -44.03 -2.37 21.07
CA HIS A 237 -44.28 -3.06 22.33
C HIS A 237 -45.43 -4.05 22.14
N THR A 238 -45.12 -5.34 21.96
CA THR A 238 -46.11 -6.41 22.15
C THR A 238 -46.20 -6.73 23.63
N GLU A 239 -47.16 -6.11 24.32
CA GLU A 239 -47.60 -6.50 25.65
C GLU A 239 -48.31 -7.85 25.59
N GLY A 240 -47.64 -8.91 26.06
CA GLY A 240 -48.23 -10.21 26.33
C GLY A 240 -49.20 -10.13 27.51
N ARG A 241 -50.49 -10.03 27.22
CA ARG A 241 -51.57 -10.02 28.20
C ARG A 241 -51.81 -11.43 28.75
N VAL A 242 -51.22 -11.73 29.91
CA VAL A 242 -51.61 -12.85 30.78
C VAL A 242 -52.86 -12.44 31.57
N GLY A 243 -53.93 -13.23 31.52
CA GLY A 243 -55.15 -12.98 32.29
C GLY A 243 -56.22 -14.05 32.05
N LEU A 244 -56.15 -15.18 32.76
CA LEU A 244 -56.96 -15.54 33.93
C LEU A 244 -58.17 -16.43 33.60
N ASN A 245 -57.89 -17.72 33.68
CA ASN A 245 -58.82 -18.81 33.90
C ASN A 245 -59.50 -18.64 35.27
N ILE A 246 -60.81 -18.40 35.29
CA ILE A 246 -61.63 -18.52 36.50
C ILE A 246 -62.58 -19.70 36.29
N GLN A 247 -62.10 -20.90 36.59
CA GLN A 247 -62.97 -22.00 37.00
C GLN A 247 -62.75 -22.24 38.49
N SER A 248 -63.80 -21.96 39.23
CA SER A 248 -64.01 -22.12 40.67
C SER A 248 -63.32 -23.34 41.30
N PRO A 249 -62.64 -23.19 42.46
CA PRO A 249 -62.09 -24.30 43.26
C PRO A 249 -63.12 -25.33 43.75
N LEU A 250 -64.43 -25.07 43.61
CA LEU A 250 -65.48 -25.97 44.08
C LEU A 250 -65.74 -27.18 43.16
N HIS A 251 -65.37 -27.13 41.88
CA HIS A 251 -65.61 -28.24 40.95
C HIS A 251 -64.61 -29.39 41.15
N LEU A 252 -63.33 -29.07 41.38
CA LEU A 252 -62.29 -30.07 41.64
C LEU A 252 -62.52 -30.82 42.96
N VAL A 253 -62.93 -30.10 44.01
CA VAL A 253 -63.23 -30.69 45.31
C VAL A 253 -64.48 -31.60 45.24
N ARG A 254 -65.48 -31.27 44.41
CA ARG A 254 -66.66 -32.15 44.20
C ARG A 254 -66.35 -33.43 43.43
N ALA A 255 -65.45 -33.37 42.45
CA ALA A 255 -65.00 -34.57 41.72
C ALA A 255 -64.22 -35.50 42.66
N GLN A 256 -63.29 -34.93 43.44
CA GLN A 256 -62.52 -35.69 44.42
C GLN A 256 -63.41 -36.33 45.50
N LEU A 257 -64.44 -35.64 46.01
CA LEU A 257 -65.35 -36.23 46.99
C LEU A 257 -66.14 -37.42 46.44
N LYS A 258 -66.57 -37.38 45.17
CA LYS A 258 -67.25 -38.53 44.54
C LYS A 258 -66.32 -39.74 44.36
N ASP A 259 -65.08 -39.51 43.97
CA ASP A 259 -64.10 -40.60 43.82
C ASP A 259 -63.75 -41.25 45.17
N HIS A 260 -63.64 -40.45 46.24
CA HIS A 260 -63.44 -40.96 47.60
C HIS A 260 -64.66 -41.72 48.12
N GLU A 261 -65.87 -41.27 47.80
CA GLU A 261 -67.12 -41.94 48.19
C GLU A 261 -67.28 -43.30 47.48
N LEU A 262 -66.90 -43.40 46.21
CA LEU A 262 -66.83 -44.67 45.48
C LEU A 262 -65.77 -45.62 46.05
N HIS A 263 -64.58 -45.10 46.38
CA HIS A 263 -63.51 -45.92 46.96
C HIS A 263 -63.88 -46.47 48.34
N VAL A 264 -64.55 -45.67 49.18
CA VAL A 264 -65.06 -46.12 50.48
C VAL A 264 -66.13 -47.20 50.31
N GLN A 265 -67.01 -47.11 49.31
CA GLN A 265 -67.99 -48.16 49.02
C GLN A 265 -67.33 -49.47 48.55
N GLN A 266 -66.24 -49.39 47.76
CA GLN A 266 -65.45 -50.55 47.35
C GLN A 266 -64.82 -51.25 48.57
N LEU A 267 -64.18 -50.48 49.46
CA LEU A 267 -63.53 -51.01 50.66
C LEU A 267 -64.53 -51.63 51.66
N ILE A 268 -65.76 -51.09 51.74
CA ILE A 268 -66.83 -51.68 52.56
C ILE A 268 -67.23 -53.05 52.00
N LYS A 269 -67.36 -53.20 50.66
CA LYS A 269 -67.67 -54.49 50.03
C LYS A 269 -66.55 -55.51 50.27
N ASP A 270 -65.30 -55.13 50.04
CA ASP A 270 -64.15 -56.01 50.25
C ASP A 270 -64.03 -56.46 51.70
N LYS A 271 -64.29 -55.56 52.67
CA LYS A 271 -64.31 -55.90 54.10
C LYS A 271 -65.43 -56.88 54.45
N THR A 272 -66.61 -56.76 53.84
CA THR A 272 -67.70 -57.72 54.06
C THR A 272 -67.39 -59.09 53.48
N GLU A 273 -66.77 -59.17 52.30
CA GLU A 273 -66.35 -60.43 51.69
C GLU A 273 -65.23 -61.12 52.47
N LEU A 274 -64.20 -60.38 52.90
CA LEU A 274 -63.12 -60.90 53.73
C LEU A 274 -63.62 -61.39 55.09
N ASN A 275 -64.55 -60.68 55.73
CA ASN A 275 -65.18 -61.14 56.96
C ASN A 275 -66.03 -62.41 56.74
N GLY A 276 -66.66 -62.57 55.58
CA GLY A 276 -67.34 -63.81 55.19
C GLY A 276 -66.36 -64.98 55.10
N LYS A 277 -65.28 -64.82 54.33
CA LYS A 277 -64.24 -65.85 54.17
C LYS A 277 -63.55 -66.20 55.49
N MET A 278 -63.33 -65.22 56.38
CA MET A 278 -62.74 -65.45 57.69
C MET A 278 -63.64 -66.28 58.61
N LYS A 279 -64.96 -66.02 58.60
CA LYS A 279 -65.93 -66.83 59.35
C LYS A 279 -66.02 -68.25 58.81
N GLU A 280 -65.98 -68.44 57.50
CA GLU A 280 -65.95 -69.78 56.88
C GLU A 280 -64.67 -70.55 57.22
N CYS A 281 -63.50 -69.91 57.13
CA CYS A 281 -62.24 -70.53 57.54
C CYS A 281 -62.23 -70.88 59.03
N HIS A 282 -62.78 -70.01 59.89
CA HIS A 282 -62.85 -70.30 61.32
C HIS A 282 -63.78 -71.47 61.62
N ALA A 283 -64.95 -71.54 60.97
CA ALA A 283 -65.86 -72.68 61.10
C ALA A 283 -65.24 -74.00 60.58
N ARG A 284 -64.43 -73.95 59.51
CA ARG A 284 -63.66 -75.11 59.03
C ARG A 284 -62.56 -75.53 60.00
N ALA A 285 -61.88 -74.58 60.64
CA ALA A 285 -60.85 -74.88 61.63
C ALA A 285 -61.46 -75.55 62.87
N THR A 286 -62.57 -75.05 63.39
CA THR A 286 -63.25 -75.66 64.54
C THR A 286 -63.77 -77.07 64.22
N ALA A 287 -64.31 -77.28 63.01
CA ALA A 287 -64.74 -78.61 62.57
C ALA A 287 -63.56 -79.59 62.41
N LEU A 288 -62.39 -79.11 61.97
CA LEU A 288 -61.17 -79.93 61.89
C LEU A 288 -60.61 -80.27 63.28
N ASP A 289 -60.64 -79.34 64.24
CA ASP A 289 -60.21 -79.59 65.60
C ASP A 289 -61.13 -80.61 66.32
N GLU A 290 -62.44 -80.52 66.09
CA GLU A 290 -63.40 -81.52 66.57
C GLU A 290 -63.13 -82.90 65.95
N ALA A 291 -62.91 -82.98 64.63
CA ALA A 291 -62.58 -84.22 63.95
C ALA A 291 -61.23 -84.81 64.42
N LEU A 292 -60.22 -83.98 64.66
CA LEU A 292 -58.93 -84.41 65.21
C LEU A 292 -59.05 -84.93 66.64
N SER A 293 -59.95 -84.35 67.45
CA SER A 293 -60.23 -84.84 68.80
C SER A 293 -60.94 -86.20 68.79
N ALA A 294 -61.87 -86.42 67.84
CA ALA A 294 -62.55 -87.69 67.65
C ALA A 294 -61.60 -88.81 67.19
N VAL A 295 -60.71 -88.51 66.23
CA VAL A 295 -59.71 -89.48 65.74
C VAL A 295 -58.68 -89.82 66.82
N LYS A 296 -58.31 -88.88 67.69
CA LYS A 296 -57.42 -89.17 68.84
C LYS A 296 -58.08 -90.13 69.84
N LEU A 297 -59.37 -89.98 70.11
CA LEU A 297 -60.14 -90.90 70.95
C LEU A 297 -60.24 -92.30 70.32
N GLU A 298 -60.48 -92.39 69.00
CA GLU A 298 -60.49 -93.68 68.28
C GLU A 298 -59.09 -94.34 68.25
N MET A 299 -58.01 -93.56 68.16
CA MET A 299 -56.64 -94.09 68.24
C MET A 299 -56.30 -94.65 69.63
N GLU A 300 -56.75 -94.01 70.71
CA GLU A 300 -56.56 -94.50 72.09
C GLU A 300 -57.37 -95.79 72.35
N GLU A 301 -58.58 -95.92 71.78
CA GLU A 301 -59.39 -97.15 71.86
C GLU A 301 -58.75 -98.32 71.09
N VAL A 302 -58.14 -98.06 69.92
CA VAL A 302 -57.46 -99.09 69.12
C VAL A 302 -56.14 -99.52 69.77
N GLU A 303 -55.41 -98.61 70.42
CA GLU A 303 -54.20 -98.97 71.18
C GLU A 303 -54.51 -99.85 72.42
N ALA A 304 -55.64 -99.62 73.09
CA ALA A 304 -56.09 -100.42 74.24
C ALA A 304 -56.52 -101.86 73.90
N GLN A 305 -56.81 -102.16 72.63
CA GLN A 305 -57.26 -103.48 72.14
C GLN A 305 -56.14 -104.33 71.52
N THR A 306 -54.88 -103.89 71.60
CA THR A 306 -53.74 -104.65 71.09
C THR A 306 -53.23 -105.70 72.09
N PRO A 307 -53.17 -107.00 71.73
CA PRO A 307 -52.67 -108.04 72.63
C PRO A 307 -51.14 -107.96 72.82
N LYS A 308 -50.69 -108.07 74.07
CA LYS A 308 -49.29 -107.94 74.52
C LYS A 308 -48.45 -109.21 74.31
N ASP A 309 -48.46 -109.77 73.10
CA ASP A 309 -47.56 -110.87 72.70
C ASP A 309 -46.33 -110.31 71.97
N ALA A 310 -45.12 -110.75 72.35
CA ALA A 310 -43.87 -110.15 71.86
C ALA A 310 -43.65 -110.30 70.34
N ALA A 311 -44.12 -111.38 69.74
CA ALA A 311 -43.97 -111.64 68.30
C ALA A 311 -44.92 -110.80 67.43
N THR A 312 -46.16 -110.56 67.89
CA THR A 312 -47.13 -109.70 67.19
C THR A 312 -46.73 -108.23 67.28
N GLN A 313 -46.06 -107.82 68.35
CA GLN A 313 -45.53 -106.46 68.51
C GLN A 313 -44.35 -106.19 67.56
N GLU A 314 -43.45 -107.17 67.33
CA GLU A 314 -42.35 -107.03 66.36
C GLU A 314 -42.87 -106.94 64.92
N HIS A 315 -43.87 -107.75 64.56
CA HIS A 315 -44.54 -107.68 63.25
C HIS A 315 -45.29 -106.36 63.05
N LEU A 316 -45.99 -105.85 64.07
CA LEU A 316 -46.65 -104.55 64.02
C LEU A 316 -45.65 -103.40 63.87
N VAL A 317 -44.51 -103.44 64.56
CA VAL A 317 -43.44 -102.43 64.40
C VAL A 317 -42.87 -102.47 62.98
N LYS A 318 -42.64 -103.67 62.41
CA LYS A 318 -42.21 -103.81 61.00
C LYS A 318 -43.26 -103.29 60.02
N LEU A 319 -44.55 -103.58 60.26
CA LEU A 319 -45.65 -103.11 59.41
C LEU A 319 -45.77 -101.58 59.49
N GLN A 320 -45.67 -101.00 60.68
CA GLN A 320 -45.65 -99.54 60.88
C GLN A 320 -44.46 -98.89 60.17
N GLN A 321 -43.27 -99.49 60.21
CA GLN A 321 -42.10 -99.01 59.47
C GLN A 321 -42.29 -99.09 57.95
N LEU A 322 -42.87 -100.18 57.44
CA LEU A 322 -43.17 -100.33 56.02
C LEU A 322 -44.29 -99.38 55.56
N MET A 323 -45.30 -99.14 56.38
CA MET A 323 -46.35 -98.15 56.10
C MET A 323 -45.77 -96.73 56.10
N LYS A 324 -44.92 -96.36 57.06
CA LYS A 324 -44.22 -95.08 57.06
C LYS A 324 -43.39 -94.90 55.79
N LYS A 325 -42.58 -95.90 55.41
CA LYS A 325 -41.82 -95.88 54.16
C LYS A 325 -42.70 -95.82 52.91
N ASN A 326 -43.85 -96.51 52.91
CA ASN A 326 -44.76 -96.50 51.77
C ASN A 326 -45.42 -95.12 51.60
N GLU A 327 -45.84 -94.50 52.70
CA GLU A 327 -46.38 -93.14 52.71
C GLU A 327 -45.31 -92.10 52.38
N GLU A 328 -44.08 -92.25 52.88
CA GLU A 328 -42.91 -91.44 52.48
C GLU A 328 -42.64 -91.54 50.97
N LEU A 329 -42.57 -92.75 50.41
CA LEU A 329 -42.35 -92.94 48.98
C LEU A 329 -43.51 -92.43 48.12
N LYS A 330 -44.76 -92.55 48.57
CA LYS A 330 -45.92 -91.94 47.91
C LYS A 330 -45.83 -90.42 47.94
N HIS A 331 -45.43 -89.85 49.07
CA HIS A 331 -45.23 -88.42 49.24
C HIS A 331 -44.14 -87.93 48.28
N GLU A 332 -42.95 -88.52 48.30
CA GLU A 332 -41.83 -88.18 47.41
C GLU A 332 -42.19 -88.31 45.92
N LYS A 333 -42.90 -89.38 45.52
CA LYS A 333 -43.38 -89.55 44.14
C LYS A 333 -44.35 -88.43 43.74
N ASN A 334 -45.28 -88.08 44.62
CA ASN A 334 -46.27 -87.05 44.33
C ASN A 334 -45.62 -85.66 44.28
N GLU A 335 -44.66 -85.39 45.17
CA GLU A 335 -43.85 -84.17 45.15
C GLU A 335 -43.00 -84.09 43.88
N PHE A 336 -42.35 -85.17 43.47
CA PHE A 336 -41.56 -85.19 42.23
C PHE A 336 -42.45 -84.98 41.00
N ARG A 337 -43.61 -85.63 40.93
CA ARG A 337 -44.59 -85.37 39.86
C ARG A 337 -45.14 -83.94 39.88
N ALA A 338 -45.27 -83.32 41.05
CA ALA A 338 -45.64 -81.91 41.16
C ALA A 338 -44.52 -81.02 40.64
N LYS A 339 -43.26 -81.27 41.03
CA LYS A 339 -42.08 -80.55 40.54
C LYS A 339 -41.94 -80.65 39.02
N CYS A 340 -42.03 -81.85 38.44
CA CYS A 340 -41.95 -81.99 36.98
C CYS A 340 -43.10 -81.30 36.23
N ARG A 341 -44.31 -81.24 36.83
CA ARG A 341 -45.43 -80.49 36.23
C ARG A 341 -45.18 -78.99 36.27
N LEU A 342 -44.69 -78.47 37.39
CA LEU A 342 -44.32 -77.06 37.52
C LEU A 342 -43.17 -76.69 36.57
N GLU A 343 -42.16 -77.54 36.43
CA GLU A 343 -41.06 -77.33 35.47
C GLU A 343 -41.56 -77.35 34.02
N LEU A 344 -42.50 -78.24 33.70
CA LEU A 344 -43.09 -78.30 32.37
C LEU A 344 -43.98 -77.09 32.08
N GLU A 345 -44.79 -76.65 33.05
CA GLU A 345 -45.59 -75.43 32.95
C GLU A 345 -44.69 -74.19 32.80
N THR A 346 -43.62 -74.08 33.60
CA THR A 346 -42.67 -72.95 33.47
C THR A 346 -41.94 -72.96 32.13
N LEU A 347 -41.52 -74.12 31.62
CA LEU A 347 -40.93 -74.24 30.29
C LEU A 347 -41.95 -73.92 29.18
N GLN A 348 -43.20 -74.36 29.31
CA GLN A 348 -44.26 -74.01 28.37
C GLN A 348 -44.54 -72.50 28.37
N GLU A 349 -44.61 -71.86 29.54
CA GLU A 349 -44.73 -70.41 29.64
C GLU A 349 -43.55 -69.68 29.01
N GLN A 350 -42.32 -70.17 29.19
CA GLN A 350 -41.13 -69.60 28.55
C GLN A 350 -41.18 -69.75 27.02
N VAL A 351 -41.62 -70.90 26.51
CA VAL A 351 -41.78 -71.12 25.07
C VAL A 351 -42.85 -70.19 24.48
N GLU A 352 -43.99 -70.02 25.15
CA GLU A 352 -45.03 -69.11 24.71
C GLU A 352 -44.57 -67.64 24.76
N LYS A 353 -43.84 -67.24 25.81
CA LYS A 353 -43.21 -65.90 25.89
C LYS A 353 -42.23 -65.67 24.74
N LEU A 354 -41.37 -66.64 24.43
CA LEU A 354 -40.43 -66.54 23.33
C LEU A 354 -41.13 -66.49 21.96
N LYS A 355 -42.22 -67.24 21.76
CA LYS A 355 -43.03 -67.16 20.53
C LYS A 355 -43.67 -65.79 20.35
N LEU A 356 -44.20 -65.20 21.42
CA LEU A 356 -44.76 -63.86 21.39
C LEU A 356 -43.68 -62.81 21.09
N GLN A 357 -42.51 -62.90 21.73
CA GLN A 357 -41.38 -62.02 21.45
C GLN A 357 -40.91 -62.11 19.99
N VAL A 358 -40.79 -63.32 19.44
CA VAL A 358 -40.42 -63.50 18.02
C VAL A 358 -41.46 -62.91 17.07
N ALA A 359 -42.75 -63.00 17.40
CA ALA A 359 -43.81 -62.40 16.60
C ALA A 359 -43.83 -60.86 16.70
N GLU A 360 -43.59 -60.31 17.89
CA GLU A 360 -43.44 -58.86 18.12
C GLU A 360 -42.20 -58.32 17.40
N ASP A 361 -41.05 -58.98 17.52
CA ASP A 361 -39.80 -58.59 16.86
C ASP A 361 -39.93 -58.64 15.33
N ALA A 362 -40.62 -59.64 14.78
CA ALA A 362 -40.88 -59.72 13.34
C ALA A 362 -41.78 -58.57 12.83
N SER A 363 -42.76 -58.14 13.63
CA SER A 363 -43.60 -56.98 13.30
C SER A 363 -42.85 -55.65 13.48
N ASN A 364 -41.94 -55.57 14.47
CA ASN A 364 -41.17 -54.38 14.77
C ASN A 364 -40.02 -54.15 13.77
N GLN A 365 -39.47 -55.20 13.16
CA GLN A 365 -38.41 -55.07 12.15
C GLN A 365 -38.82 -54.23 10.94
N ASP A 366 -40.07 -54.35 10.49
CA ASP A 366 -40.60 -53.55 9.38
C ASP A 366 -40.78 -52.07 9.77
N GLU A 367 -41.19 -51.79 11.02
CA GLU A 367 -41.31 -50.42 11.53
C GLU A 367 -39.94 -49.78 11.81
N GLU A 368 -38.99 -50.54 12.36
CA GLU A 368 -37.62 -50.09 12.62
C GLU A 368 -36.87 -49.82 11.31
N ALA A 369 -37.05 -50.66 10.29
CA ALA A 369 -36.52 -50.43 8.96
C ALA A 369 -37.11 -49.16 8.32
N GLN A 370 -38.40 -48.90 8.49
CA GLN A 370 -39.03 -47.65 8.02
C GLN A 370 -38.47 -46.42 8.74
N ARG A 371 -38.31 -46.47 10.07
CA ARG A 371 -37.68 -45.39 10.85
C ARG A 371 -36.24 -45.13 10.44
N LEU A 372 -35.45 -46.18 10.20
CA LEU A 372 -34.09 -46.05 9.70
C LEU A 372 -34.05 -45.39 8.31
N ASN A 373 -34.95 -45.78 7.40
CA ASN A 373 -35.07 -45.17 6.09
C ASN A 373 -35.46 -43.67 6.18
N GLU A 374 -36.36 -43.31 7.09
CA GLU A 374 -36.72 -41.91 7.35
C GLU A 374 -35.53 -41.11 7.90
N ILE A 375 -34.77 -41.69 8.83
CA ILE A 375 -33.55 -41.09 9.40
C ILE A 375 -32.49 -40.90 8.31
N GLU A 376 -32.24 -41.91 7.48
CA GLU A 376 -31.31 -41.81 6.35
C GLU A 376 -31.76 -40.75 5.34
N HIS A 377 -33.05 -40.66 5.04
CA HIS A 377 -33.58 -39.64 4.16
C HIS A 377 -33.38 -38.23 4.74
N MET A 378 -33.65 -38.05 6.04
CA MET A 378 -33.40 -36.79 6.74
C MET A 378 -31.91 -36.44 6.76
N HIS A 379 -31.01 -37.40 7.00
CA HIS A 379 -29.57 -37.18 6.91
C HIS A 379 -29.13 -36.79 5.50
N ALA A 380 -29.66 -37.43 4.46
CA ALA A 380 -29.37 -37.08 3.07
C ALA A 380 -29.81 -35.64 2.75
N GLN A 381 -31.01 -35.24 3.17
CA GLN A 381 -31.51 -33.88 2.99
C GLN A 381 -30.63 -32.85 3.73
N VAL A 382 -30.26 -33.12 4.98
CA VAL A 382 -29.39 -32.23 5.77
C VAL A 382 -27.99 -32.15 5.16
N ALA A 383 -27.42 -33.26 4.69
CA ALA A 383 -26.13 -33.30 4.02
C ALA A 383 -26.14 -32.49 2.72
N GLN A 384 -27.23 -32.57 1.94
CA GLN A 384 -27.41 -31.76 0.75
C GLN A 384 -27.50 -30.27 1.08
N LYS A 385 -28.35 -29.88 2.05
CA LYS A 385 -28.45 -28.47 2.51
C LYS A 385 -27.12 -27.94 3.02
N HIS A 386 -26.36 -28.76 3.75
CA HIS A 386 -25.03 -28.38 4.23
C HIS A 386 -24.03 -28.21 3.08
N LYS A 387 -24.09 -29.05 2.04
CA LYS A 387 -23.27 -28.89 0.82
C LYS A 387 -23.63 -27.60 0.08
N GLU A 388 -24.92 -27.30 -0.07
CA GLU A 388 -25.41 -26.06 -0.68
C GLU A 388 -24.95 -24.83 0.10
N MET A 389 -25.09 -24.85 1.43
CA MET A 389 -24.61 -23.79 2.31
C MET A 389 -23.09 -23.59 2.21
N LYS A 390 -22.31 -24.69 2.15
CA LYS A 390 -20.86 -24.62 1.92
C LYS A 390 -20.52 -23.99 0.57
N LEU A 391 -21.25 -24.32 -0.48
CA LEU A 391 -21.05 -23.73 -1.81
C LEU A 391 -21.35 -22.22 -1.78
N GLU A 392 -22.43 -21.82 -1.13
CA GLU A 392 -22.79 -20.41 -1.04
C GLU A 392 -21.81 -19.61 -0.19
N ALA A 393 -21.35 -20.16 0.95
CA ALA A 393 -20.28 -19.58 1.74
C ALA A 393 -18.99 -19.41 0.90
N ALA A 394 -18.60 -20.44 0.13
CA ALA A 394 -17.44 -20.37 -0.74
C ALA A 394 -17.57 -19.28 -1.83
N LYS A 395 -18.77 -19.09 -2.40
CA LYS A 395 -19.04 -17.99 -3.34
C LYS A 395 -18.88 -16.63 -2.66
N GLN A 396 -19.43 -16.46 -1.46
CA GLN A 396 -19.29 -15.21 -0.70
C GLN A 396 -17.83 -14.93 -0.34
N THR A 397 -17.07 -15.93 0.11
CA THR A 397 -15.63 -15.77 0.39
C THR A 397 -14.86 -15.32 -0.86
N ARG A 398 -15.15 -15.90 -2.03
CA ARG A 398 -14.54 -15.47 -3.31
C ARG A 398 -14.93 -14.03 -3.66
N ALA A 399 -16.19 -13.65 -3.47
CA ALA A 399 -16.66 -12.29 -3.70
C ALA A 399 -15.97 -11.28 -2.77
N VAL A 400 -15.83 -11.61 -1.48
CA VAL A 400 -15.10 -10.79 -0.51
C VAL A 400 -13.64 -10.63 -0.93
N HIS A 401 -12.95 -11.70 -1.32
CA HIS A 401 -11.58 -11.60 -1.81
C HIS A 401 -11.45 -10.75 -3.08
N LEU A 402 -12.41 -10.82 -4.00
CA LEU A 402 -12.43 -9.96 -5.18
C LEU A 402 -12.58 -8.49 -4.78
N LYS A 403 -13.47 -8.19 -3.82
CA LYS A 403 -13.63 -6.83 -3.29
C LYS A 403 -12.39 -6.33 -2.57
N MET A 404 -11.70 -7.19 -1.83
CA MET A 404 -10.46 -6.82 -1.16
C MET A 404 -9.36 -6.46 -2.16
N LYS A 405 -9.22 -7.23 -3.25
CA LYS A 405 -8.33 -6.87 -4.36
C LYS A 405 -8.70 -5.53 -5.01
N GLN A 406 -9.98 -5.27 -5.22
CA GLN A 406 -10.45 -3.98 -5.76
C GLN A 406 -10.13 -2.81 -4.82
N ILE A 407 -10.12 -3.04 -3.50
CA ILE A 407 -9.71 -2.03 -2.52
C ILE A 407 -8.19 -1.83 -2.57
N ASP A 408 -7.41 -2.90 -2.65
CA ASP A 408 -5.95 -2.84 -2.74
C ASP A 408 -5.46 -2.16 -4.03
N GLU A 409 -6.26 -2.18 -5.10
CA GLU A 409 -6.00 -1.43 -6.34
C GLU A 409 -6.13 0.10 -6.18
N ILE A 410 -6.80 0.58 -5.12
CA ILE A 410 -6.96 2.01 -4.85
C ILE A 410 -5.77 2.48 -4.00
N PRO A 411 -4.96 3.44 -4.49
CA PRO A 411 -3.85 3.96 -3.72
C PRO A 411 -4.31 4.48 -2.36
N THR A 412 -3.66 3.99 -1.32
CA THR A 412 -3.87 4.42 0.06
C THR A 412 -3.47 5.89 0.23
N ARG A 413 -3.96 6.51 1.31
CA ARG A 413 -3.61 7.92 1.62
C ARG A 413 -2.09 8.12 1.74
N ILE A 414 -1.37 7.12 2.23
CA ILE A 414 0.08 7.18 2.39
C ILE A 414 0.77 7.14 1.01
N GLU A 415 0.34 6.25 0.12
CA GLU A 415 0.87 6.18 -1.26
C GLU A 415 0.58 7.48 -2.03
N LEU A 416 -0.61 8.06 -1.86
CA LEU A 416 -0.93 9.36 -2.46
C LEU A 416 0.04 10.45 -1.98
N VAL A 417 0.35 10.51 -0.69
CA VAL A 417 1.31 11.48 -0.14
C VAL A 417 2.74 11.20 -0.66
N GLN A 418 3.10 9.92 -0.85
CA GLN A 418 4.38 9.57 -1.47
C GLN A 418 4.44 10.05 -2.93
N TYR A 419 3.37 9.85 -3.71
CA TYR A 419 3.30 10.36 -5.08
C TYR A 419 3.35 11.88 -5.12
N GLU A 420 2.61 12.57 -4.26
CA GLU A 420 2.66 14.04 -4.15
C GLU A 420 4.09 14.54 -3.89
N LYS A 421 4.80 13.94 -2.93
CA LYS A 421 6.22 14.27 -2.68
C LYS A 421 7.10 13.98 -3.89
N ARG A 422 6.92 12.83 -4.52
CA ARG A 422 7.70 12.44 -5.71
C ARG A 422 7.45 13.36 -6.89
N PHE A 423 6.23 13.87 -7.06
CA PHE A 423 5.93 14.87 -8.08
C PHE A 423 6.63 16.20 -7.78
N VAL A 424 6.65 16.65 -6.53
CA VAL A 424 7.39 17.87 -6.15
C VAL A 424 8.89 17.71 -6.43
N GLU A 425 9.49 16.59 -6.04
CA GLU A 425 10.90 16.28 -6.35
C GLU A 425 11.17 16.31 -7.86
N LEU A 426 10.29 15.72 -8.67
CA LEU A 426 10.42 15.72 -10.11
C LEU A 426 10.29 17.14 -10.70
N TYR A 427 9.37 17.95 -10.19
CA TYR A 427 9.25 19.34 -10.60
C TYR A 427 10.50 20.15 -10.25
N ASP A 428 11.10 19.91 -9.09
CA ASP A 428 12.35 20.53 -8.67
C ASP A 428 13.51 20.11 -9.58
N GLU A 429 13.60 18.83 -9.95
CA GLU A 429 14.62 18.33 -10.89
C GLU A 429 14.48 18.94 -12.30
N VAL A 430 13.24 19.03 -12.81
CA VAL A 430 12.96 19.71 -14.09
C VAL A 430 13.30 21.21 -14.00
N ALA A 431 13.07 21.86 -12.86
CA ALA A 431 13.45 23.26 -12.66
C ALA A 431 14.97 23.44 -12.62
N LEU A 432 15.70 22.55 -11.95
CA LEU A 432 17.16 22.57 -11.87
C LEU A 432 17.81 22.39 -13.25
N THR A 433 17.36 21.40 -14.02
CA THR A 433 17.87 21.17 -15.38
C THR A 433 17.59 22.34 -16.32
N LEU A 434 16.43 23.01 -16.18
CA LEU A 434 16.13 24.23 -16.92
C LEU A 434 17.07 25.39 -16.54
N ASP A 435 17.38 25.56 -15.26
CA ASP A 435 18.30 26.58 -14.79
C ASP A 435 19.75 26.29 -15.20
N GLU A 436 20.18 25.04 -15.21
CA GLU A 436 21.46 24.61 -15.78
C GLU A 436 21.53 24.92 -17.27
N THR A 437 20.50 24.55 -18.03
CA THR A 437 20.40 24.85 -19.47
C THR A 437 20.52 26.35 -19.72
N ARG A 438 19.81 27.18 -18.95
CA ARG A 438 19.92 28.65 -19.04
C ARG A 438 21.34 29.14 -18.76
N LYS A 439 22.03 28.59 -17.75
CA LYS A 439 23.42 28.94 -17.45
C LYS A 439 24.34 28.57 -18.63
N TYR A 440 24.19 27.39 -19.21
CA TYR A 440 24.96 26.99 -20.39
C TYR A 440 24.74 27.95 -21.56
N TYR A 441 23.50 28.31 -21.87
CA TYR A 441 23.22 29.31 -22.91
C TYR A 441 23.82 30.69 -22.59
N CYS A 442 23.79 31.14 -21.34
CA CYS A 442 24.43 32.40 -20.94
C CYS A 442 25.95 32.36 -21.16
N VAL A 443 26.60 31.26 -20.75
CA VAL A 443 28.05 31.07 -20.94
C VAL A 443 28.38 31.00 -22.42
N TYR A 444 27.66 30.19 -23.19
CA TYR A 444 27.82 30.09 -24.64
C TYR A 444 27.68 31.45 -25.32
N ASN A 445 26.62 32.21 -25.02
CA ASN A 445 26.41 33.54 -25.60
C ASN A 445 27.54 34.49 -25.23
N THR A 446 28.04 34.43 -24.00
CA THR A 446 29.19 35.24 -23.56
C THR A 446 30.43 34.88 -24.38
N ILE A 447 30.79 33.60 -24.46
CA ILE A 447 31.96 33.11 -25.21
C ILE A 447 31.82 33.46 -26.70
N LYS A 448 30.64 33.27 -27.28
CA LYS A 448 30.35 33.63 -28.67
C LYS A 448 30.55 35.13 -28.91
N THR A 449 30.02 35.99 -28.04
CA THR A 449 30.26 37.43 -28.19
C THR A 449 31.72 37.81 -28.04
N THR A 450 32.47 37.16 -27.13
CA THR A 450 33.92 37.39 -27.01
C THR A 450 34.68 36.93 -28.25
N HIS A 451 34.30 35.78 -28.82
CA HIS A 451 34.87 35.27 -30.05
C HIS A 451 34.64 36.24 -31.21
N GLU A 452 33.42 36.75 -31.37
CA GLU A 452 33.09 37.76 -32.39
C GLU A 452 33.89 39.06 -32.22
N PHE A 453 34.26 39.45 -30.99
CA PHE A 453 35.15 40.60 -30.77
C PHE A 453 36.61 40.29 -31.11
N LEU A 454 37.10 39.10 -30.75
CA LEU A 454 38.46 38.67 -31.09
C LEU A 454 38.64 38.52 -32.61
N GLU A 455 37.66 37.98 -33.32
CA GLU A 455 37.68 37.93 -34.80
C GLU A 455 37.76 39.32 -35.43
N LYS A 456 37.02 40.31 -34.87
CA LYS A 456 37.11 41.71 -35.31
C LYS A 456 38.47 42.31 -35.02
N GLU A 457 39.08 42.00 -33.88
CA GLU A 457 40.45 42.43 -33.56
C GLU A 457 41.47 41.85 -34.53
N ILE A 458 41.39 40.55 -34.84
CA ILE A 458 42.25 39.89 -35.83
C ILE A 458 42.08 40.53 -37.21
N SER A 459 40.83 40.73 -37.65
CA SER A 459 40.53 41.39 -38.93
C SER A 459 41.09 42.82 -38.98
N LEU A 460 40.97 43.57 -37.89
CA LEU A 460 41.51 44.93 -37.79
C LEU A 460 43.04 44.94 -37.85
N ILE A 461 43.71 44.03 -37.13
CA ILE A 461 45.18 43.91 -37.12
C ILE A 461 45.68 43.51 -38.51
N ASN A 462 45.03 42.55 -39.16
CA ASN A 462 45.38 42.14 -40.53
C ASN A 462 45.25 43.32 -41.51
N SER A 463 44.14 44.08 -41.43
CA SER A 463 43.94 45.26 -42.27
C SER A 463 45.01 46.34 -42.04
N ILE A 464 45.42 46.56 -40.79
CA ILE A 464 46.51 47.48 -40.43
C ILE A 464 47.84 46.98 -41.01
N SER A 465 48.13 45.68 -40.87
CA SER A 465 49.36 45.07 -41.35
C SER A 465 49.49 45.13 -42.88
N GLU A 466 48.42 44.78 -43.61
CA GLU A 466 48.40 44.81 -45.08
C GLU A 466 48.55 46.23 -45.63
N ASN A 467 47.93 47.22 -44.97
CA ASN A 467 48.02 48.62 -45.40
C ASN A 467 49.30 49.34 -44.93
N PHE A 468 50.13 48.72 -44.07
CA PHE A 468 51.26 49.40 -43.43
C PHE A 468 52.30 49.87 -44.46
N ASP A 469 52.75 48.99 -45.35
CA ASP A 469 53.80 49.32 -46.34
C ASP A 469 53.33 50.41 -47.31
N VAL A 470 52.06 50.36 -47.74
CA VAL A 470 51.45 51.36 -48.61
C VAL A 470 51.32 52.70 -47.89
N ALA A 471 50.87 52.69 -46.63
CA ALA A 471 50.77 53.89 -45.80
C ALA A 471 52.14 54.55 -45.57
N MET A 472 53.21 53.76 -45.40
CA MET A 472 54.57 54.26 -45.19
C MET A 472 55.28 54.73 -46.47
N SER A 473 54.72 54.48 -47.65
CA SER A 473 55.33 54.83 -48.94
C SER A 473 55.45 56.34 -49.20
N SER A 474 54.63 57.18 -48.57
CA SER A 474 54.68 58.64 -48.75
C SER A 474 54.24 59.42 -47.51
N LYS A 475 54.70 60.68 -47.42
CA LYS A 475 54.39 61.58 -46.29
C LYS A 475 52.90 61.96 -46.20
N ALA A 476 52.19 61.97 -47.34
CA ALA A 476 50.75 62.22 -47.38
C ALA A 476 49.95 60.96 -46.99
N ALA A 477 50.35 59.78 -47.47
CA ALA A 477 49.72 58.49 -47.14
C ALA A 477 49.87 58.17 -45.64
N THR A 478 51.04 58.41 -45.07
CA THR A 478 51.30 58.26 -43.63
C THR A 478 50.38 59.14 -42.79
N GLN A 479 50.21 60.41 -43.16
CA GLN A 479 49.33 61.33 -42.43
C GLN A 479 47.86 60.88 -42.52
N ALA A 480 47.41 60.41 -43.68
CA ALA A 480 46.06 59.87 -43.86
C ALA A 480 45.83 58.60 -43.02
N PHE A 481 46.82 57.71 -42.95
CA PHE A 481 46.78 56.49 -42.13
C PHE A 481 46.68 56.80 -40.63
N PHE A 482 47.43 57.77 -40.11
CA PHE A 482 47.28 58.20 -38.72
C PHE A 482 45.88 58.75 -38.41
N MET A 483 45.29 59.54 -39.32
CA MET A 483 43.91 60.01 -39.16
C MET A 483 42.91 58.85 -39.16
N GLN A 484 43.13 57.80 -39.96
CA GLN A 484 42.29 56.60 -39.95
C GLN A 484 42.41 55.84 -38.62
N ILE A 485 43.62 55.66 -38.07
CA ILE A 485 43.83 55.03 -36.77
C ILE A 485 43.15 55.83 -35.65
N GLU A 486 43.26 57.16 -35.65
CA GLU A 486 42.59 58.02 -34.68
C GLU A 486 41.06 57.85 -34.73
N ASN A 487 40.48 57.75 -35.93
CA ASN A 487 39.05 57.49 -36.12
C ASN A 487 38.64 56.09 -35.60
N ILE A 488 39.46 55.07 -35.84
CA ILE A 488 39.24 53.71 -35.31
C ILE A 488 39.24 53.73 -33.79
N ILE A 489 40.23 54.39 -33.16
CA ILE A 489 40.31 54.51 -31.71
C ILE A 489 39.05 55.18 -31.14
N HIS A 490 38.59 56.30 -31.74
CA HIS A 490 37.36 56.96 -31.32
C HIS A 490 36.12 56.07 -31.46
N SER A 491 36.03 55.29 -32.54
CA SER A 491 34.93 54.34 -32.76
C SER A 491 34.90 53.22 -31.71
N VAL A 492 36.07 52.65 -31.38
CA VAL A 492 36.21 51.62 -30.33
C VAL A 492 35.85 52.19 -28.97
N GLN A 493 36.37 53.38 -28.61
CA GLN A 493 36.03 54.07 -27.36
C GLN A 493 34.52 54.35 -27.27
N GLY A 494 33.89 54.79 -28.36
CA GLY A 494 32.44 54.99 -28.43
C GLY A 494 31.65 53.70 -28.21
N THR A 495 32.12 52.58 -28.76
CA THR A 495 31.48 51.26 -28.57
C THR A 495 31.59 50.80 -27.12
N VAL A 496 32.76 50.95 -26.50
CA VAL A 496 32.97 50.64 -25.08
C VAL A 496 32.07 51.49 -24.18
N ALA A 497 31.94 52.79 -24.46
CA ALA A 497 31.06 53.67 -23.70
C ALA A 497 29.59 53.22 -23.78
N LYS A 498 29.10 52.87 -24.98
CA LYS A 498 27.74 52.34 -25.17
C LYS A 498 27.50 51.06 -24.38
N GLN A 499 28.44 50.11 -24.41
CA GLN A 499 28.31 48.85 -23.68
C GLN A 499 28.35 49.05 -22.15
N LYS A 500 29.17 49.99 -21.66
CA LYS A 500 29.18 50.37 -20.24
C LYS A 500 27.83 50.91 -19.78
N ILE A 501 27.22 51.81 -20.56
CA ILE A 501 25.89 52.35 -20.24
C ILE A 501 24.85 51.23 -20.20
N ALA A 502 24.84 50.33 -21.19
CA ALA A 502 23.92 49.20 -21.21
C ALA A 502 24.10 48.28 -20.00
N ARG A 503 25.35 47.99 -19.61
CA ARG A 503 25.67 47.23 -18.39
C ARG A 503 25.12 47.92 -17.15
N ASP A 504 25.32 49.22 -17.01
CA ASP A 504 24.90 49.99 -15.85
C ASP A 504 23.37 50.02 -15.72
N ASP A 505 22.65 50.19 -16.83
CA ASP A 505 21.19 50.10 -16.87
C ASP A 505 20.68 48.71 -16.44
N HIS A 506 21.33 47.64 -16.93
CA HIS A 506 21.02 46.28 -16.52
C HIS A 506 21.30 46.04 -15.04
N GLN A 507 22.42 46.55 -14.53
CA GLN A 507 22.81 46.44 -13.13
C GLN A 507 21.81 47.14 -12.21
N CYS A 508 21.42 48.38 -12.52
CA CYS A 508 20.40 49.10 -11.77
C CYS A 508 19.05 48.36 -11.75
N ARG A 509 18.69 47.70 -12.86
CA ARG A 509 17.47 46.88 -12.92
C ARG A 509 17.56 45.64 -12.03
N VAL A 510 18.72 44.98 -11.99
CA VAL A 510 18.96 43.84 -11.09
C VAL A 510 18.85 44.28 -9.63
N GLU A 511 19.50 45.37 -9.25
CA GLU A 511 19.44 45.93 -7.89
C GLU A 511 18.01 46.32 -7.48
N THR A 512 17.23 46.88 -8.42
CA THR A 512 15.82 47.20 -8.19
C THR A 512 14.97 45.94 -7.96
N LEU A 513 15.24 44.86 -8.70
CA LEU A 513 14.52 43.59 -8.53
C LEU A 513 14.92 42.90 -7.22
N GLU A 514 16.20 42.91 -6.88
CA GLU A 514 16.71 42.37 -5.62
C GLU A 514 16.08 43.08 -4.43
N SER A 515 16.01 44.42 -4.46
CA SER A 515 15.35 45.21 -3.41
C SER A 515 13.87 44.84 -3.24
N LYS A 516 13.15 44.61 -4.33
CA LYS A 516 11.75 44.14 -4.29
C LYS A 516 11.62 42.73 -3.75
N TYR A 517 12.54 41.84 -4.12
CA TYR A 517 12.57 40.47 -3.63
C TYR A 517 12.81 40.43 -2.12
N GLN A 518 13.76 41.20 -1.61
CA GLN A 518 14.00 41.32 -0.17
C GLN A 518 12.75 41.80 0.60
N LEU A 519 12.04 42.80 0.06
CA LEU A 519 10.80 43.29 0.67
C LEU A 519 9.69 42.23 0.69
N LEU A 520 9.57 41.42 -0.37
CA LEU A 520 8.62 40.31 -0.40
C LEU A 520 9.01 39.20 0.58
N LEU A 521 10.30 38.89 0.73
CA LEU A 521 10.77 37.94 1.74
C LEU A 521 10.47 38.42 3.16
N GLU A 522 10.60 39.71 3.43
CA GLU A 522 10.21 40.29 4.72
C GLU A 522 8.71 40.13 4.98
N GLN A 523 7.87 40.37 3.96
CA GLN A 523 6.42 40.13 4.05
C GLN A 523 6.11 38.63 4.27
N GLU A 524 6.76 37.73 3.56
CA GLU A 524 6.59 36.29 3.78
C GLU A 524 6.92 35.92 5.24
N ARG A 525 8.03 36.42 5.76
CA ARG A 525 8.44 36.20 7.16
C ARG A 525 7.40 36.73 8.14
N THR A 526 6.83 37.91 7.91
CA THR A 526 5.78 38.45 8.79
C THR A 526 4.50 37.62 8.72
N TYR A 527 4.07 37.18 7.53
CA TYR A 527 2.93 36.28 7.37
C TYR A 527 3.12 34.94 8.07
N VAL A 528 4.27 34.28 7.87
CA VAL A 528 4.59 33.00 8.54
C VAL A 528 4.61 33.17 10.06
N ASN A 529 5.16 34.28 10.55
CA ASN A 529 5.13 34.58 11.99
C ASN A 529 3.71 34.81 12.51
N ALA A 530 2.86 35.52 11.77
CA ALA A 530 1.46 35.73 12.12
C ALA A 530 0.67 34.40 12.15
N ILE A 531 0.89 33.51 11.17
CA ILE A 531 0.29 32.16 11.16
C ILE A 531 0.74 31.37 12.39
N ARG A 532 2.03 31.39 12.73
CA ARG A 532 2.53 30.70 13.94
C ARG A 532 1.93 31.26 15.23
N GLN A 533 1.73 32.59 15.30
CA GLN A 533 1.05 33.21 16.45
C GLN A 533 -0.41 32.77 16.51
N PHE A 534 -1.12 32.81 15.39
CA PHE A 534 -2.51 32.33 15.31
C PHE A 534 -2.65 30.86 15.71
N GLN A 535 -1.76 29.98 15.24
CA GLN A 535 -1.74 28.56 15.64
C GLN A 535 -1.58 28.40 17.16
N LYS A 536 -0.67 29.18 17.78
CA LYS A 536 -0.51 29.16 19.24
C LYS A 536 -1.76 29.61 19.97
N GLU A 537 -2.43 30.67 19.50
CA GLU A 537 -3.70 31.12 20.07
C GLU A 537 -4.80 30.07 19.91
N CYS A 538 -4.87 29.37 18.77
CA CYS A 538 -5.78 28.24 18.58
C CYS A 538 -5.51 27.12 19.58
N GLU A 539 -4.26 26.69 19.74
CA GLU A 539 -3.87 25.68 20.74
C GLU A 539 -4.21 26.11 22.18
N MET A 540 -4.03 27.40 22.50
CA MET A 540 -4.41 27.95 23.80
C MET A 540 -5.93 27.93 23.99
N ASN A 541 -6.70 28.30 22.96
CA ASN A 541 -8.16 28.26 23.01
C ASN A 541 -8.69 26.83 23.17
N GLU A 542 -8.12 25.86 22.45
CA GLU A 542 -8.45 24.43 22.61
C GLU A 542 -8.19 23.95 24.05
N LYS A 543 -7.04 24.33 24.65
CA LYS A 543 -6.75 24.02 26.05
C LYS A 543 -7.72 24.67 27.03
N LEU A 544 -8.18 25.90 26.75
CA LEU A 544 -9.16 26.59 27.58
C LEU A 544 -10.55 25.96 27.46
N LEU A 545 -10.97 25.56 26.25
CA LEU A 545 -12.21 24.84 26.02
C LEU A 545 -12.21 23.49 26.74
N ALA A 546 -11.12 22.72 26.65
CA ALA A 546 -10.98 21.46 27.38
C ALA A 546 -11.13 21.64 28.91
N ARG A 547 -10.64 22.75 29.47
CA ARG A 547 -10.81 23.09 30.90
C ARG A 547 -12.20 23.60 31.28
N LEU A 548 -13.00 24.04 30.32
CA LEU A 548 -14.40 24.43 30.54
C LEU A 548 -15.35 23.23 30.44
N GLU A 549 -14.92 22.17 29.76
CA GLU A 549 -15.66 20.90 29.63
C GLU A 549 -15.39 19.93 30.80
N GLU A 550 -14.28 20.10 31.53
CA GLU A 550 -14.01 19.51 32.86
C GLU A 550 -14.76 20.25 33.99
#